data_AF-W9X5A5-F1
#
_entry.id   AF-W9X5A5-F1
#
_cell.length_a   1.000
_cell.length_b   1.000
_cell.length_c   1.000
_cell.angle_alpha   90.00
_cell.angle_beta   90.00
_cell.angle_gamma   90.00
#
_symmetry.space_group_name_H-M   'P 1'
#
loop_
_entity.id
_entity.type
_entity.pdbx_description
1 polymer ?
#
loop_
_entity_poly.entity_id
_entity_poly.type
_entity_poly.pdbx_seq_one_letter_code
_entity_poly.pdbx_strand_id
1 'polypeptide(L)'
;PNTGIVIDELVYNCSQFIKEHPGGEAVIRRYAGKDCSLQFWRFHREDQLLEYGAALRVARVAGGVEADSLPGPPQRYRLYH
;
A
#
# COMPACT_ATOMS: atom_id res chain seq x y z
N PRO A 1 -7.85 12.94 10.64
CA PRO A 1 -8.27 11.52 10.51
C PRO A 1 -7.06 10.66 10.18
N ASN A 2 -6.92 9.50 10.81
CA ASN A 2 -5.86 8.56 10.45
C ASN A 2 -6.16 8.01 9.02
N THR A 3 -5.18 8.06 8.12
CA THR A 3 -5.29 7.62 6.72
C THR A 3 -4.10 6.75 6.30
N GLY A 4 -3.28 6.34 7.28
CA GLY A 4 -2.17 5.43 7.01
C GLY A 4 -2.67 4.04 6.64
N ILE A 5 -2.07 3.41 5.64
CA ILE A 5 -2.36 2.03 5.25
C ILE A 5 -1.07 1.21 5.18
N VAL A 6 -1.19 -0.11 5.25
CA VAL A 6 -0.04 -1.02 5.10
C VAL A 6 -0.20 -1.84 3.83
N ILE A 7 0.85 -1.85 3.01
CA ILE A 7 0.99 -2.69 1.81
C ILE A 7 2.36 -3.35 1.89
N ASP A 8 2.38 -4.69 1.96
CA ASP A 8 3.59 -5.51 2.07
C ASP A 8 4.54 -5.02 3.17
N GLU A 9 3.99 -4.87 4.39
CA GLU A 9 4.71 -4.43 5.61
C GLU A 9 5.20 -2.97 5.56
N LEU A 10 5.03 -2.27 4.44
CA LEU A 10 5.36 -0.86 4.30
C LEU A 10 4.16 0.00 4.66
N VAL A 11 4.41 1.03 5.47
CA VAL A 11 3.41 1.99 5.93
C VAL A 11 3.38 3.19 4.99
N TYR A 12 2.20 3.52 4.46
CA TYR A 12 1.98 4.64 3.56
C TYR A 12 1.04 5.65 4.22
N ASN A 13 1.44 6.92 4.30
CA ASN A 13 0.60 8.02 4.76
C ASN A 13 -0.17 8.62 3.57
N CYS A 14 -1.44 8.25 3.44
CA CYS A 14 -2.28 8.75 2.35
C CYS A 14 -3.00 10.08 2.68
N SER A 15 -2.59 10.83 3.71
CA SER A 15 -3.31 12.06 4.13
C SER A 15 -3.44 13.10 3.01
N GLN A 16 -2.41 13.25 2.18
CA GLN A 16 -2.43 14.17 1.04
C GLN A 16 -3.05 13.53 -0.21
N PHE A 17 -2.89 12.22 -0.38
CA PHE A 17 -3.38 11.48 -1.55
C PHE A 17 -4.87 11.12 -1.49
N ILE A 18 -5.49 11.10 -0.32
CA ILE A 18 -6.82 10.53 -0.12
C ILE A 18 -7.92 11.11 -1.02
N LYS A 19 -7.83 12.39 -1.38
CA LYS A 19 -8.76 13.08 -2.27
C LYS A 19 -8.48 12.84 -3.75
N GLU A 20 -7.28 12.40 -4.07
CA GLU A 20 -6.79 12.16 -5.44
C GLU A 20 -6.89 10.68 -5.83
N HIS A 21 -7.11 9.79 -4.86
CA HIS A 21 -7.21 8.36 -5.10
C HIS A 21 -8.35 8.03 -6.09
N PRO A 22 -8.05 7.44 -7.27
CA PRO A 22 -9.07 7.16 -8.29
C PRO A 22 -10.17 6.19 -7.84
N GLY A 23 -9.87 5.29 -6.90
CA GLY A 23 -10.86 4.39 -6.28
C GLY A 23 -11.77 5.06 -5.24
N GLY A 24 -11.59 6.37 -5.01
CA GLY A 24 -12.35 7.18 -4.07
C GLY A 24 -11.79 7.16 -2.64
N GLU A 25 -12.10 8.22 -1.90
CA GLU A 25 -11.68 8.43 -0.51
C GLU A 25 -12.21 7.35 0.45
N ALA A 26 -13.42 6.86 0.21
CA ALA A 26 -14.09 5.89 1.08
C ALA A 26 -13.28 4.59 1.26
N VAL A 27 -12.55 4.16 0.23
CA VAL A 27 -11.73 2.94 0.28
C VAL A 27 -10.56 3.13 1.23
N ILE A 28 -9.81 4.24 1.13
CA ILE A 28 -8.69 4.53 2.03
C ILE A 28 -9.18 4.67 3.47
N ARG A 29 -10.31 5.37 3.70
CA ARG A 29 -10.89 5.50 5.05
C ARG A 29 -11.27 4.16 5.66
N ARG A 30 -11.82 3.23 4.87
CA ARG A 30 -12.20 1.88 5.34
C ARG A 30 -11.01 1.06 5.84
N TYR A 31 -9.84 1.26 5.22
CA TYR A 31 -8.60 0.55 5.51
C TYR A 31 -7.58 1.35 6.32
N ALA A 32 -7.94 2.54 6.80
CA ALA A 32 -7.08 3.33 7.67
C ALA A 32 -6.62 2.53 8.90
N GLY A 33 -5.31 2.49 9.12
CA GLY A 33 -4.63 1.74 10.17
C GLY A 33 -4.54 0.22 9.96
N LYS A 34 -4.87 -0.28 8.76
CA LYS A 34 -4.92 -1.73 8.47
C LYS A 34 -3.97 -2.12 7.35
N ASP A 35 -3.60 -3.40 7.33
CA ASP A 35 -3.01 -4.05 6.17
C ASP A 35 -4.09 -4.27 5.11
N CYS A 36 -3.83 -3.76 3.90
CA CYS A 36 -4.69 -3.93 2.75
C CYS A 36 -3.93 -4.47 1.53
N SER A 37 -2.83 -5.21 1.75
CA SER A 37 -1.97 -5.74 0.68
C SER A 37 -2.77 -6.55 -0.34
N LEU A 38 -3.64 -7.45 0.14
CA LEU A 38 -4.48 -8.28 -0.74
C LEU A 38 -5.42 -7.42 -1.61
N GLN A 39 -6.06 -6.41 -1.02
CA GLN A 39 -6.98 -5.54 -1.72
C GLN A 39 -6.23 -4.64 -2.70
N PHE A 40 -5.06 -4.13 -2.32
CA PHE A 40 -4.22 -3.32 -3.19
C PHE A 40 -3.88 -4.11 -4.46
N TRP A 41 -3.32 -5.32 -4.32
CA TRP A 41 -2.87 -6.14 -5.45
C TRP A 41 -4.00 -6.71 -6.33
N ARG A 42 -5.23 -6.77 -5.81
CA ARG A 42 -6.40 -7.14 -6.62
C ARG A 42 -6.81 -6.07 -7.63
N PHE A 43 -6.50 -4.79 -7.36
CA PHE A 43 -6.97 -3.66 -8.17
C PHE A 43 -5.83 -2.83 -8.77
N HIS A 44 -4.60 -3.02 -8.30
CA HIS A 44 -3.42 -2.27 -8.70
C HIS A 44 -2.29 -3.23 -9.06
N ARG A 45 -1.39 -2.76 -9.91
CA ARG A 45 -0.15 -3.42 -10.26
C ARG A 45 1.02 -2.66 -9.64
N GLU A 46 2.22 -3.19 -9.86
CA GLU A 46 3.45 -2.66 -9.26
C GLU A 46 3.79 -1.27 -9.79
N ASP A 47 3.50 -0.98 -11.06
CA ASP A 47 3.74 0.32 -11.68
C ASP A 47 3.02 1.46 -10.95
N GLN A 48 1.76 1.27 -10.53
CA GLN A 48 1.07 2.30 -9.76
C GLN A 48 1.65 2.47 -8.35
N LEU A 49 2.11 1.39 -7.71
CA LEU A 49 2.74 1.50 -6.40
C LEU A 49 4.07 2.26 -6.48
N LEU A 50 4.85 2.03 -7.53
CA LEU A 50 6.12 2.73 -7.76
C LEU A 50 5.89 4.21 -8.07
N GLU A 51 4.91 4.53 -8.92
CA GLU A 51 4.61 5.90 -9.33
C GLU A 51 4.07 6.76 -8.18
N TYR A 52 3.08 6.25 -7.43
CA TYR A 52 2.40 7.04 -6.39
C TYR A 52 2.90 6.74 -4.98
N GLY A 53 3.26 5.48 -4.69
CA GLY A 53 3.56 5.02 -3.34
C GLY A 53 4.90 5.51 -2.79
N ALA A 54 5.89 5.79 -3.64
CA ALA A 54 7.23 6.20 -3.22
C ALA A 54 7.20 7.45 -2.33
N ALA A 55 6.40 8.46 -2.69
CA ALA A 55 6.24 9.71 -1.93
C ALA A 55 5.39 9.54 -0.65
N LEU A 56 4.57 8.49 -0.59
CA LEU A 56 3.62 8.27 0.52
C LEU A 56 4.22 7.37 1.61
N ARG A 57 5.28 6.62 1.32
CA ARG A 57 5.89 5.67 2.26
C ARG A 57 6.58 6.40 3.41
N VAL A 58 6.24 6.03 4.65
CA VAL A 58 6.75 6.69 5.87
C VAL A 58 7.48 5.76 6.83
N ALA A 59 7.21 4.45 6.78
CA ALA A 59 7.83 3.48 7.70
C ALA A 59 7.69 2.05 7.18
N ARG A 60 8.25 1.10 7.93
CA ARG A 60 8.01 -0.34 7.83
C ARG A 60 7.49 -0.85 9.17
N VAL A 61 6.59 -1.83 9.16
CA VAL A 61 6.10 -2.48 10.37
C VAL A 61 7.24 -3.26 11.03
N ALA A 62 7.46 -3.08 12.33
CA ALA A 62 8.50 -3.79 13.07
C ALA A 62 8.15 -5.30 13.16
N GLY A 63 9.08 -6.16 12.73
CA GLY A 63 8.94 -7.62 12.76
C GLY A 63 9.06 -8.35 11.40
N GLY A 64 9.36 -7.64 10.30
CA GLY A 64 9.61 -8.22 8.97
C GLY A 64 11.07 -8.04 8.53
N VAL A 65 11.64 -9.11 7.95
CA VAL A 65 13.05 -9.31 7.55
C VAL A 65 13.66 -8.15 6.74
N GLU A 66 14.98 -7.95 6.94
CA GLU A 66 15.83 -6.92 6.30
C GLU A 66 15.46 -6.62 4.83
N ALA A 67 15.21 -5.34 4.58
CA ALA A 67 14.48 -4.80 3.42
C ALA A 67 15.36 -4.43 2.22
N ASP A 68 16.58 -4.94 2.11
CA ASP A 68 17.59 -4.35 1.21
C ASP A 68 17.66 -4.98 -0.19
N SER A 69 16.57 -5.54 -0.68
CA SER A 69 16.40 -5.97 -2.08
C SER A 69 14.91 -6.06 -2.40
N LEU A 70 14.23 -4.96 -2.74
CA LEU A 70 12.79 -4.99 -3.02
C LEU A 70 12.46 -6.00 -4.15
N PRO A 71 11.75 -7.12 -3.91
CA PRO A 71 10.98 -7.70 -4.98
C PRO A 71 9.61 -6.99 -4.99
N GLY A 72 8.98 -6.94 -6.15
CA GLY A 72 7.59 -6.53 -6.29
C GLY A 72 6.62 -7.41 -5.47
N PRO A 73 5.32 -7.42 -5.80
CA PRO A 73 4.32 -8.14 -5.03
C PRO A 73 4.80 -9.55 -4.69
N PRO A 74 4.75 -9.97 -3.40
CA PRO A 74 5.05 -11.33 -3.02
C PRO A 74 4.30 -12.28 -3.95
N GLN A 75 4.98 -13.32 -4.49
CA GLN A 75 4.41 -14.20 -5.53
C GLN A 75 3.01 -14.74 -5.16
N ARG A 76 2.69 -14.82 -3.86
CA ARG A 76 1.38 -15.18 -3.31
C ARG A 76 0.20 -14.32 -3.82
N TYR A 77 0.43 -13.12 -4.36
CA TYR A 77 -0.64 -12.28 -4.92
C TYR A 77 -0.77 -12.37 -6.45
N ARG A 78 0.11 -13.10 -7.13
CA ARG A 78 0.09 -13.27 -8.61
C ARG A 78 -1.15 -14.02 -9.12
N LEU A 79 -1.90 -14.68 -8.24
CA LEU A 79 -3.16 -15.39 -8.56
C LEU A 79 -4.38 -14.48 -8.71
N TYR A 80 -4.26 -13.17 -8.45
CA TYR A 80 -5.39 -12.23 -8.49
C TYR A 80 -5.49 -11.43 -9.80
N HIS A 81 -4.83 -11.88 -10.86
CA HIS A 81 -4.92 -11.34 -12.22
C HIS A 81 -5.67 -12.28 -13.15
#